data_AF-A0A7C3CCX4-F1
#
_entry.id   AF-A0A7C3CCX4-F1
#
_cell.length_a   1.000
_cell.length_b   1.000
_cell.length_c   1.000
_cell.angle_alpha   90.00
_cell.angle_beta   90.00
_cell.angle_gamma   90.00
#
_symmetry.space_group_name_H-M   'P 1'
#
loop_
_entity.id
_entity.type
_entity.pdbx_description
1 polymer ?
#
loop_
_entity_poly.entity_id
_entity_poly.type
_entity_poly.pdbx_seq_one_letter_code
_entity_poly.pdbx_strand_id
1 'polypeptide(L)'
;MQTGLKAAGRVRIPGPKHTSNAIFPPLWRGFPMTDDKTPLGTIRIAPRVIAAIAYQAVQKSYGVVGLAPRNLVSGIAHALAKDPTEGIAVRYDDEGIEIDLYIIVEYGTRITAVANSAANLVRYHVEKTVGLPVKAVNVHVRGLRVSNGDEKRTETKKKESKKGRKAKKSGKAAEEA
;
A
#
# COMPACT_ATOMS: atom_id res chain seq x y z
N MET A 1 -49.61 -22.45 -10.67
CA MET A 1 -48.29 -22.30 -11.31
C MET A 1 -48.06 -20.81 -11.58
N GLN A 2 -46.91 -20.29 -11.09
CA GLN A 2 -46.20 -19.06 -11.51
C GLN A 2 -46.89 -17.69 -11.28
N THR A 3 -46.50 -16.96 -10.21
CA THR A 3 -45.44 -15.90 -10.14
C THR A 3 -45.80 -14.65 -10.95
N GLY A 4 -46.00 -13.44 -10.42
CA GLY A 4 -45.25 -12.74 -9.39
C GLY A 4 -44.23 -11.81 -10.06
N LEU A 5 -44.46 -10.48 -10.07
CA LEU A 5 -43.39 -9.49 -9.91
C LEU A 5 -43.94 -8.08 -9.63
N LYS A 6 -43.43 -7.51 -8.53
CA LYS A 6 -43.72 -6.18 -8.00
C LYS A 6 -43.15 -5.10 -8.92
N ALA A 7 -43.96 -4.11 -9.27
CA ALA A 7 -43.49 -2.87 -9.89
C ALA A 7 -42.84 -1.96 -8.83
N ALA A 8 -41.59 -1.59 -9.09
CA ALA A 8 -40.75 -0.78 -8.24
C ALA A 8 -41.26 0.66 -8.13
N GLY A 9 -41.44 1.13 -6.89
CA GLY A 9 -41.76 2.53 -6.59
C GLY A 9 -40.59 3.45 -6.92
N ARG A 10 -40.85 4.46 -7.76
CA ARG A 10 -39.91 5.53 -8.07
C ARG A 10 -40.02 6.61 -6.99
N VAL A 11 -39.12 6.58 -6.02
CA VAL A 11 -38.99 7.64 -5.00
C VAL A 11 -38.37 8.87 -5.65
N ARG A 12 -39.17 9.93 -5.82
CA ARG A 12 -38.70 11.27 -6.23
C ARG A 12 -38.13 11.97 -4.99
N ILE A 13 -36.83 12.23 -4.97
CA ILE A 13 -36.19 13.12 -3.98
C ILE A 13 -36.39 14.56 -4.48
N PRO A 14 -37.05 15.46 -3.73
CA PRO A 14 -37.10 16.87 -4.10
C PRO A 14 -35.74 17.52 -3.84
N GLY A 15 -35.18 18.19 -4.85
CA GLY A 15 -33.98 19.02 -4.69
C GLY A 15 -34.26 20.23 -3.77
N PRO A 16 -33.20 20.83 -3.19
CA PRO A 16 -33.35 21.98 -2.30
C PRO A 16 -33.94 23.17 -3.06
N LYS A 17 -35.09 23.65 -2.59
CA LYS A 17 -35.73 24.85 -3.13
C LYS A 17 -34.91 26.06 -2.68
N HIS A 18 -34.31 26.75 -3.63
CA HIS A 18 -33.77 28.10 -3.41
C HIS A 18 -34.96 29.02 -3.08
N THR A 19 -35.27 29.19 -1.80
CA THR A 19 -36.14 30.27 -1.33
C THR A 19 -35.26 31.48 -1.04
N SER A 20 -35.28 32.41 -1.98
CA SER A 20 -34.88 33.79 -1.74
C SER A 20 -35.64 34.37 -0.55
N ASN A 21 -34.98 35.28 0.16
CA ASN A 21 -35.52 36.21 1.14
C ASN A 21 -35.53 35.72 2.61
N ALA A 22 -34.36 35.75 3.24
CA ALA A 22 -34.26 35.93 4.69
C ALA A 22 -33.64 37.32 4.95
N ILE A 23 -34.49 38.18 5.51
CA ILE A 23 -34.21 39.53 6.01
C ILE A 23 -33.24 39.40 7.18
N PHE A 24 -31.97 39.80 6.98
CA PHE A 24 -30.99 40.03 8.04
C PHE A 24 -30.57 41.51 8.00
N PRO A 25 -30.61 42.23 9.14
CA PRO A 25 -30.37 43.68 9.17
C PRO A 25 -28.90 44.04 8.83
N PRO A 26 -28.65 45.20 8.19
CA PRO A 26 -27.34 45.59 7.70
C PRO A 26 -26.55 46.31 8.80
N LEU A 27 -25.67 45.59 9.50
CA LEU A 27 -24.75 46.24 10.44
C LEU A 27 -23.38 45.58 10.56
N TRP A 28 -22.74 45.18 9.46
CA TRP A 28 -21.28 44.98 9.45
C TRP A 28 -20.71 45.61 8.18
N ARG A 29 -20.35 46.88 8.33
CA ARG A 29 -19.57 47.65 7.35
C ARG A 29 -18.11 47.21 7.49
N GLY A 30 -17.60 46.53 6.46
CA GLY A 30 -16.17 46.36 6.23
C GLY A 30 -15.55 45.06 6.76
N PHE A 31 -15.72 43.97 6.02
CA PHE A 31 -14.71 42.93 5.98
C PHE A 31 -14.02 42.99 4.61
N PRO A 32 -12.71 43.30 4.54
CA PRO A 32 -11.98 43.13 3.30
C PRO A 32 -12.04 41.64 2.93
N MET A 33 -12.55 41.35 1.74
CA MET A 33 -12.27 40.09 1.07
C MET A 33 -10.75 40.01 0.94
N THR A 34 -10.11 39.30 1.85
CA THR A 34 -8.73 38.88 1.66
C THR A 34 -8.74 37.97 0.46
N ASP A 35 -8.15 38.50 -0.62
CA ASP A 35 -7.67 37.77 -1.77
C ASP A 35 -7.05 36.44 -1.28
N ASP A 36 -7.74 35.32 -1.48
CA ASP A 36 -7.20 33.97 -1.25
C ASP A 36 -6.15 33.62 -2.33
N LYS A 37 -5.22 34.53 -2.62
CA LYS A 37 -3.95 34.15 -3.23
C LYS A 37 -3.07 33.63 -2.11
N THR A 38 -3.33 32.38 -1.73
CA THR A 38 -2.25 31.56 -1.18
C THR A 38 -1.08 31.66 -2.17
N PRO A 39 0.10 32.15 -1.76
CA PRO A 39 1.28 32.02 -2.59
C PRO A 39 1.54 30.52 -2.66
N LEU A 40 1.08 29.88 -3.73
CA LEU A 40 1.19 28.44 -3.91
C LEU A 40 2.69 28.11 -3.94
N GLY A 41 3.20 27.64 -2.80
CA GLY A 41 4.56 27.14 -2.69
C GLY A 41 4.76 25.97 -3.66
N THR A 42 5.99 25.78 -4.12
CA THR A 42 6.33 24.66 -5.01
C THR A 42 6.17 23.33 -4.27
N ILE A 43 5.19 22.52 -4.66
CA ILE A 43 5.00 21.17 -4.12
C ILE A 43 6.02 20.24 -4.77
N ARG A 44 6.97 19.73 -3.97
CA ARG A 44 7.95 18.73 -4.43
C ARG A 44 7.62 17.38 -3.82
N ILE A 45 7.33 16.39 -4.66
CA ILE A 45 7.02 15.03 -4.22
C ILE A 45 8.29 14.20 -4.31
N ALA A 46 8.72 13.65 -3.17
CA ALA A 46 9.88 12.77 -3.15
C ALA A 46 9.55 11.43 -3.85
N PRO A 47 10.49 10.82 -4.60
CA PRO A 47 10.28 9.52 -5.25
C PRO A 47 9.87 8.41 -4.26
N ARG A 48 10.35 8.49 -3.01
CA ARG A 48 9.97 7.56 -1.93
C ARG A 48 8.47 7.58 -1.62
N VAL A 49 7.81 8.74 -1.75
CA VAL A 49 6.37 8.87 -1.51
C VAL A 49 5.59 8.15 -2.60
N ILE A 50 6.00 8.30 -3.87
CA ILE A 50 5.40 7.58 -5.00
C ILE A 50 5.59 6.08 -4.82
N ALA A 51 6.78 5.64 -4.40
CA ALA A 51 7.06 4.25 -4.11
C ALA A 51 6.17 3.70 -2.98
N ALA A 52 5.89 4.48 -1.93
CA ALA A 52 4.99 4.08 -0.85
C ALA A 52 3.53 3.95 -1.30
N ILE A 53 3.06 4.85 -2.16
CA ILE A 53 1.71 4.76 -2.74
C ILE A 53 1.60 3.52 -3.64
N ALA A 54 2.59 3.29 -4.50
CA ALA A 54 2.67 2.10 -5.33
C ALA A 54 2.70 0.82 -4.48
N TYR A 55 3.47 0.80 -3.39
CA TYR A 55 3.50 -0.32 -2.43
C TYR A 55 2.11 -0.64 -1.89
N GLN A 56 1.38 0.37 -1.42
CA GLN A 56 0.03 0.19 -0.91
C GLN A 56 -0.96 -0.29 -1.98
N ALA A 57 -0.81 0.16 -3.22
CA ALA A 57 -1.62 -0.29 -4.34
C ALA A 57 -1.31 -1.76 -4.68
N VAL A 58 -0.04 -2.15 -4.79
CA VAL A 58 0.36 -3.53 -5.11
C VAL A 58 -0.12 -4.52 -4.05
N GLN A 59 -0.05 -4.17 -2.76
CA GLN A 59 -0.55 -5.02 -1.67
C GLN A 59 -2.06 -5.30 -1.74
N LYS A 60 -2.82 -4.44 -2.44
CA LYS A 60 -4.27 -4.62 -2.67
C LYS A 60 -4.57 -5.31 -4.00
N SER A 61 -3.55 -5.53 -4.83
CA SER A 61 -3.72 -6.17 -6.14
C SER A 61 -3.89 -7.69 -6.00
N TYR A 62 -4.60 -8.27 -6.95
CA TYR A 62 -4.91 -9.69 -6.94
C TYR A 62 -3.66 -10.53 -7.30
N GLY A 63 -3.38 -11.58 -6.50
CA GLY A 63 -2.34 -12.56 -6.79
C GLY A 63 -0.91 -12.13 -6.47
N VAL A 64 -0.70 -10.96 -5.85
CA VAL A 64 0.62 -10.52 -5.38
C VAL A 64 0.81 -10.88 -3.91
N VAL A 65 1.82 -11.70 -3.63
CA VAL A 65 2.16 -12.13 -2.25
C VAL A 65 3.22 -11.24 -1.59
N GLY A 66 3.96 -10.49 -2.40
CA GLY A 66 5.03 -9.63 -1.92
C GLY A 66 5.85 -8.99 -3.03
N LEU A 67 6.78 -8.14 -2.61
CA LEU A 67 7.75 -7.48 -3.47
C LEU A 67 9.14 -8.07 -3.24
N ALA A 68 9.99 -8.00 -4.26
CA ALA A 68 11.36 -8.48 -4.22
C ALA A 68 12.34 -7.33 -4.49
N PRO A 69 13.44 -7.22 -3.73
CA PRO A 69 14.45 -6.19 -3.98
C PRO A 69 15.09 -6.36 -5.36
N ARG A 70 15.45 -5.24 -6.00
CA ARG A 70 16.11 -5.23 -7.31
C ARG A 70 17.48 -5.93 -7.28
N ASN A 71 18.20 -5.82 -6.17
CA ASN A 71 19.54 -6.38 -5.98
C ASN A 71 19.55 -7.41 -4.84
N LEU A 72 19.43 -8.68 -5.17
CA LEU A 72 19.56 -9.79 -4.21
C LEU A 72 20.97 -9.86 -3.58
N VAL A 73 21.99 -9.39 -4.30
CA VAL A 73 23.41 -9.44 -3.89
C VAL A 73 23.73 -8.48 -2.73
N SER A 74 22.95 -7.40 -2.55
CA SER A 74 23.11 -6.48 -1.40
C SER A 74 22.48 -7.02 -0.10
N GLY A 75 21.84 -8.19 -0.17
CA GLY A 75 20.98 -8.74 0.89
C GLY A 75 21.71 -9.12 2.19
N ILE A 76 23.03 -9.20 2.20
CA ILE A 76 23.80 -9.47 3.42
C ILE A 76 23.95 -8.20 4.27
N ALA A 77 23.97 -7.02 3.65
CA ALA A 77 24.07 -5.73 4.36
C ALA A 77 22.68 -5.16 4.77
N HIS A 78 21.63 -5.44 4.00
CA HIS A 78 20.26 -4.95 4.25
C HIS A 78 19.41 -5.85 5.16
N ALA A 79 19.93 -6.99 5.63
CA ALA A 79 19.23 -7.85 6.59
C ALA A 79 18.87 -7.15 7.92
N LEU A 80 19.44 -5.97 8.19
CA LEU A 80 19.19 -5.16 9.38
C LEU A 80 18.05 -4.12 9.21
N ALA A 81 17.69 -3.74 7.98
CA ALA A 81 16.63 -2.78 7.68
C ALA A 81 15.81 -3.27 6.49
N LYS A 82 14.73 -4.02 6.78
CA LYS A 82 13.78 -4.49 5.77
C LYS A 82 12.91 -3.32 5.34
N ASP A 83 13.38 -2.50 4.40
CA ASP A 83 12.55 -1.47 3.79
C ASP A 83 11.49 -2.16 2.91
N PRO A 84 10.19 -2.05 3.23
CA PRO A 84 9.13 -2.73 2.48
C PRO A 84 8.97 -2.17 1.06
N THR A 85 9.54 -1.01 0.78
CA THR A 85 9.60 -0.40 -0.56
C THR A 85 10.72 -0.96 -1.44
N GLU A 86 11.58 -1.83 -0.91
CA GLU A 86 12.59 -2.52 -1.72
C GLU A 86 11.93 -3.47 -2.73
N GLY A 87 11.93 -3.05 -3.99
CA GLY A 87 11.24 -3.73 -5.08
C GLY A 87 10.37 -2.80 -5.92
N ILE A 88 10.30 -1.52 -5.58
CA ILE A 88 9.67 -0.49 -6.40
C ILE A 88 10.73 0.56 -6.73
N ALA A 89 11.06 0.70 -8.02
CA ALA A 89 11.92 1.77 -8.50
C ALA A 89 11.05 2.80 -9.23
N VAL A 90 11.19 4.07 -8.84
CA VAL A 90 10.48 5.18 -9.47
C VAL A 90 11.51 6.04 -10.16
N ARG A 91 11.27 6.31 -11.45
CA ARG A 91 12.04 7.25 -12.24
C ARG A 91 11.14 8.41 -12.61
N TYR A 92 11.69 9.60 -12.49
CA TYR A 92 11.06 10.82 -12.94
C TYR A 92 11.94 11.38 -14.05
N ASP A 93 11.33 11.62 -15.20
CA ASP A 93 11.97 12.27 -16.33
C ASP A 93 11.11 13.48 -16.75
N ASP A 94 11.63 14.32 -17.64
CA ASP A 94 10.92 15.53 -18.09
C ASP A 94 9.55 15.22 -18.74
N GLU A 95 9.37 13.99 -19.27
CA GLU A 95 8.14 13.54 -19.92
C GLU A 95 7.13 12.84 -18.99
N GLY A 96 7.49 12.52 -17.74
CA GLY A 96 6.57 11.89 -16.79
C GLY A 96 7.19 10.88 -15.82
N ILE A 97 6.32 10.12 -15.16
CA ILE A 97 6.70 9.12 -14.15
C ILE A 97 6.75 7.73 -14.77
N GLU A 98 7.86 7.02 -14.57
CA GLU A 98 8.02 5.61 -14.89
C GLU A 98 8.21 4.80 -13.59
N ILE A 99 7.49 3.67 -13.49
CA ILE A 99 7.50 2.84 -12.28
C ILE A 99 7.86 1.41 -12.66
N ASP A 100 8.95 0.90 -12.09
CA ASP A 100 9.34 -0.50 -12.20
C ASP A 100 8.94 -1.24 -10.90
N LEU A 101 8.15 -2.29 -11.06
CA LEU A 101 7.66 -3.15 -9.97
C LEU A 101 8.33 -4.52 -10.06
N TYR A 102 8.91 -4.98 -8.96
CA TYR A 102 9.48 -6.31 -8.82
C TYR A 102 8.61 -7.13 -7.86
N ILE A 103 7.74 -7.98 -8.42
CA ILE A 103 6.74 -8.72 -7.66
C ILE A 103 7.03 -10.22 -7.56
N ILE A 104 6.53 -10.82 -6.50
CA ILE A 104 6.40 -12.27 -6.34
C ILE A 104 4.91 -12.60 -6.43
N VAL A 105 4.58 -13.55 -7.28
CA VAL A 105 3.19 -13.90 -7.61
C VAL A 105 2.81 -15.23 -6.96
N GLU A 106 1.54 -15.39 -6.59
CA GLU A 106 1.03 -16.67 -6.09
C GLU A 106 0.95 -17.72 -7.20
N TYR A 107 1.40 -18.94 -6.90
CA TYR A 107 1.25 -20.07 -7.81
C TYR A 107 -0.23 -20.38 -8.10
N GLY A 108 -0.53 -20.79 -9.33
CA GLY A 108 -1.90 -21.13 -9.74
C GLY A 108 -2.72 -19.96 -10.29
N THR A 109 -2.12 -18.75 -10.39
CA THR A 109 -2.75 -17.59 -11.02
C THR A 109 -2.14 -17.28 -12.39
N ARG A 110 -2.94 -16.71 -13.31
CA ARG A 110 -2.45 -16.30 -14.62
C ARG A 110 -1.57 -15.05 -14.47
N ILE A 111 -0.26 -15.20 -14.69
CA ILE A 111 0.73 -14.13 -14.52
C ILE A 111 0.34 -12.85 -15.27
N THR A 112 -0.13 -12.96 -16.51
CA THR A 112 -0.57 -11.81 -17.32
C THR A 112 -1.72 -11.04 -16.66
N ALA A 113 -2.67 -11.75 -16.04
CA ALA A 113 -3.80 -11.12 -15.38
C ALA A 113 -3.37 -10.39 -14.10
N VAL A 114 -2.48 -11.01 -13.32
CA VAL A 114 -1.90 -10.40 -12.11
C VAL A 114 -1.07 -9.18 -12.46
N ALA A 115 -0.19 -9.27 -13.45
CA ALA A 115 0.65 -8.15 -13.89
C ALA A 115 -0.19 -6.96 -14.38
N ASN A 116 -1.20 -7.22 -15.21
CA ASN A 116 -2.12 -6.16 -15.67
C ASN A 116 -2.92 -5.56 -14.51
N SER A 117 -3.40 -6.38 -13.58
CA SER A 117 -4.12 -5.90 -12.40
C SER A 117 -3.25 -5.00 -11.53
N ALA A 118 -2.01 -5.42 -11.23
CA ALA A 118 -1.06 -4.65 -10.46
C ALA A 118 -0.68 -3.33 -11.16
N ALA A 119 -0.38 -3.38 -12.47
CA ALA A 119 -0.03 -2.19 -13.24
C ALA A 119 -1.17 -1.16 -13.28
N ASN A 120 -2.40 -1.60 -13.56
CA ASN A 120 -3.57 -0.74 -13.62
C ASN A 120 -3.88 -0.11 -12.26
N LEU A 121 -3.78 -0.89 -11.19
CA LEU A 121 -4.06 -0.41 -9.83
C LEU A 121 -3.03 0.62 -9.38
N VAL A 122 -1.75 0.36 -9.61
CA VAL A 122 -0.66 1.31 -9.29
C VAL A 122 -0.81 2.58 -10.09
N ARG A 123 -1.04 2.48 -11.40
CA ARG A 123 -1.30 3.64 -12.27
C ARG A 123 -2.44 4.50 -11.73
N TYR A 124 -3.60 3.88 -11.49
CA TYR A 124 -4.78 4.59 -10.98
C TYR A 124 -4.51 5.31 -9.66
N HIS A 125 -3.85 4.65 -8.71
CA HIS A 125 -3.58 5.25 -7.40
C HIS A 125 -2.55 6.38 -7.47
N VAL A 126 -1.47 6.21 -8.25
CA VAL A 126 -0.45 7.24 -8.40
C VAL A 126 -1.01 8.45 -9.13
N GLU A 127 -1.71 8.27 -10.25
CA GLU A 127 -2.35 9.37 -10.98
C GLU A 127 -3.37 10.11 -10.10
N LYS A 128 -4.16 9.38 -9.30
CA LYS A 128 -5.15 9.97 -8.39
C LYS A 128 -4.53 10.75 -7.23
N THR A 129 -3.41 10.31 -6.67
CA THR A 129 -2.78 10.96 -5.51
C THR A 129 -1.84 12.08 -5.91
N VAL A 130 -1.09 11.90 -7.00
CA VAL A 130 -0.08 12.85 -7.48
C VAL A 130 -0.68 13.87 -8.45
N GLY A 131 -1.75 13.52 -9.16
CA GLY A 131 -2.39 14.38 -10.17
C GLY A 131 -1.59 14.51 -11.46
N LEU A 132 -0.55 13.68 -11.66
CA LEU A 132 0.28 13.64 -12.86
C LEU A 132 0.08 12.32 -13.61
N PRO A 133 0.12 12.32 -14.95
CA PRO A 133 -0.01 11.10 -15.74
C PRO A 133 1.22 10.20 -15.56
N VAL A 134 0.98 8.89 -15.48
CA VAL A 134 2.04 7.88 -15.44
C VAL A 134 2.29 7.38 -16.86
N LYS A 135 3.54 7.48 -17.34
CA LYS A 135 3.94 7.11 -18.70
C LYS A 135 3.92 5.60 -18.88
N ALA A 136 4.55 4.88 -17.96
CA ALA A 136 4.66 3.44 -18.01
C ALA A 136 4.74 2.83 -16.61
N VAL A 137 4.15 1.64 -16.46
CA VAL A 137 4.31 0.79 -15.27
C VAL A 137 4.83 -0.56 -15.75
N ASN A 138 6.11 -0.82 -15.47
CA ASN A 138 6.77 -2.06 -15.86
C ASN A 138 6.66 -3.07 -14.72
N VAL A 139 6.18 -4.27 -15.01
CA VAL A 139 6.03 -5.34 -14.00
C VAL A 139 7.02 -6.46 -14.30
N HIS A 140 7.94 -6.68 -13.37
CA HIS A 140 8.92 -7.75 -13.40
C HIS A 140 8.56 -8.81 -12.37
N VAL A 141 8.22 -10.01 -12.86
CA VAL A 141 7.96 -11.16 -11.99
C VAL A 141 9.29 -11.83 -11.66
N ARG A 142 9.68 -11.79 -10.39
CA ARG A 142 10.95 -12.37 -9.90
C ARG A 142 10.82 -13.81 -9.42
N GLY A 143 9.61 -14.21 -9.03
CA GLY A 143 9.38 -15.56 -8.55
C GLY A 143 7.91 -15.88 -8.33
N LEU A 144 7.65 -17.15 -8.12
CA LEU A 144 6.36 -17.68 -7.71
C LEU A 144 6.47 -18.19 -6.28
N ARG A 145 5.46 -17.90 -5.46
CA ARG A 145 5.35 -18.46 -4.11
C ARG A 145 4.26 -19.51 -4.11
N VAL A 146 4.61 -20.69 -3.61
CA VAL A 146 3.65 -21.75 -3.31
C VAL A 146 3.22 -21.56 -1.87
N SER A 147 1.96 -21.18 -1.67
CA SER A 147 1.31 -21.09 -0.36
C SER A 147 0.93 -22.52 0.09
N ASN A 148 1.90 -23.30 0.55
CA ASN A 148 1.58 -24.49 1.34
C ASN A 148 0.96 -23.99 2.66
N GLY A 149 -0.29 -24.38 2.95
CA GLY A 149 -1.07 -23.89 4.09
C GLY A 149 -0.55 -24.25 5.48
N ASP A 150 0.63 -24.86 5.61
CA ASP A 150 1.03 -25.62 6.79
C ASP A 150 2.42 -25.23 7.32
N GLU A 151 2.60 -24.03 7.86
CA GLU A 151 3.82 -23.74 8.65
C GLU A 151 3.68 -22.62 9.70
N LYS A 152 2.51 -22.46 10.32
CA LYS A 152 2.42 -21.79 11.63
C LYS A 152 2.66 -22.79 12.77
N ARG A 153 3.89 -23.28 12.96
CA ARG A 153 4.22 -24.01 14.21
C ARG A 153 5.66 -23.94 14.72
N THR A 154 6.56 -23.25 14.05
CA THR A 154 8.00 -23.31 14.39
C THR A 154 8.56 -21.98 14.83
N GLU A 155 8.05 -21.39 15.91
CA GLU A 155 8.84 -20.40 16.66
C GLU A 155 8.56 -20.24 18.17
N THR A 156 7.64 -20.99 18.78
CA THR A 156 7.41 -20.90 20.24
C THR A 156 8.27 -21.84 21.10
N LYS A 157 9.00 -22.82 20.53
CA LYS A 157 9.71 -23.84 21.35
C LYS A 157 11.21 -23.60 21.63
N LYS A 158 11.87 -22.56 21.10
CA LYS A 158 13.33 -22.40 21.31
C LYS A 158 13.74 -21.65 22.59
N LYS A 159 12.79 -21.02 23.32
CA LYS A 159 13.12 -20.27 24.56
C LYS A 159 13.12 -21.11 25.86
N GLU A 160 12.49 -22.28 25.91
CA GLU A 160 12.49 -23.10 27.15
C GLU A 160 13.71 -24.03 27.29
N SER A 161 14.29 -24.51 26.19
CA SER A 161 15.38 -25.52 26.29
C SER A 161 16.72 -24.96 26.81
N LYS A 162 16.92 -23.63 26.82
CA LYS A 162 18.14 -23.01 27.39
C LYS A 162 18.08 -22.72 28.89
N LYS A 163 16.92 -22.82 29.56
CA LYS A 163 16.84 -22.60 31.03
C LYS A 163 17.17 -23.87 31.84
N GLY A 164 16.98 -25.06 31.25
CA GLY A 164 17.25 -26.34 31.94
C GLY A 164 18.72 -26.78 32.00
N ARG A 165 19.59 -26.31 31.09
CA ARG A 165 21.03 -26.70 31.09
C ARG A 165 21.93 -25.84 31.97
N LYS A 166 21.47 -24.67 32.43
CA LYS A 166 22.29 -23.78 33.30
C LYS A 166 22.18 -24.09 34.80
N ALA A 167 21.15 -24.82 35.25
CA ALA A 167 20.98 -25.14 36.68
C ALA A 167 21.72 -26.41 37.14
N LYS A 168 22.13 -27.31 36.22
CA LYS A 168 22.75 -28.60 36.59
C LYS A 168 24.29 -28.60 36.64
N LYS A 169 24.93 -27.45 36.39
CA LYS A 169 26.40 -27.32 36.40
C LYS A 169 26.97 -26.56 37.61
N SER A 170 26.12 -26.00 38.47
CA SER A 170 26.53 -25.31 39.70
C SER A 170 26.45 -26.17 40.97
N GLY A 171 25.99 -27.42 40.88
CA GLY A 171 25.84 -28.33 42.03
C GLY A 171 26.86 -29.46 42.13
N LYS A 172 27.90 -29.49 41.29
CA LYS A 172 28.90 -30.60 41.26
C LYS A 172 30.34 -30.12 41.50
N ALA A 173 30.50 -29.09 42.33
CA ALA A 173 31.81 -28.52 42.68
C ALA A 173 31.94 -28.22 44.20
N ALA A 174 31.07 -28.76 45.05
CA ALA A 174 31.09 -28.53 46.50
C ALA A 174 31.13 -29.84 47.32
N GLU A 175 31.52 -30.96 46.72
CA GLU A 175 31.68 -32.24 47.41
C GLU A 175 33.04 -32.86 47.05
N GLU A 176 34.10 -32.03 47.13
CA GLU A 176 35.50 -32.44 47.09
C GLU A 176 36.38 -31.22 47.46
N ALA A 177 36.20 -30.73 48.69
CA ALA A 177 37.13 -29.84 49.41
C ALA A 177 36.80 -29.83 50.89
#